data_AF-A0AAV4B7E8-F1
#
_entry.id   AF-A0AAV4B7E8-F1
#
_cell.length_a   1.000
_cell.length_b   1.000
_cell.length_c   1.000
_cell.angle_alpha   90.00
_cell.angle_beta   90.00
_cell.angle_gamma   90.00
#
_symmetry.space_group_name_H-M   'P 1'
#
loop_
_entity.id
_entity.type
_entity.pdbx_description
1 polymer ?
#
loop_
_entity_poly.entity_id
_entity_poly.type
_entity_poly.pdbx_seq_one_letter_code
_entity_poly.pdbx_strand_id
1 'polypeptide(L)'
;MEYDRDLGLVNRKADVEVPKDWMEVFRSARKNPSPYNVIEITQRDIFGYTKFLKPMFRATCTFPTRPIRELVVRKEKPLLVEFRNNWSGEFSSGVVVARGAKAKDAAAAVRANRPEQLYLHPIPLSKPKFKDLQVLKNFCTKESSLLFFNNLPHDGDTPDQFHDYESDSDSE
;
A
#
# COMPACT_ATOMS: atom_id res chain seq x y z
N MET A 1 14.80 -20.74 8.07
CA MET A 1 14.28 -19.36 7.95
C MET A 1 15.35 -18.52 7.25
N GLU A 2 15.17 -18.25 5.95
CA GLU A 2 16.12 -17.49 5.10
C GLU A 2 15.71 -16.00 4.95
N TYR A 3 14.83 -15.50 5.80
CA TYR A 3 14.17 -14.20 5.62
C TYR A 3 15.02 -12.96 5.97
N ASP A 4 16.31 -13.11 6.30
CA ASP A 4 17.14 -12.00 6.80
C ASP A 4 18.50 -11.84 6.10
N ARG A 5 18.76 -12.60 5.01
CA ARG A 5 20.03 -12.48 4.26
C ARG A 5 20.18 -11.09 3.61
N ASP A 6 19.05 -10.51 3.27
CA ASP A 6 18.93 -9.27 2.52
C ASP A 6 19.13 -8.00 3.37
N LEU A 7 18.74 -8.03 4.64
CA LEU A 7 19.04 -6.93 5.59
C LEU A 7 20.46 -7.03 6.14
N GLY A 8 21.14 -8.17 5.98
CA GLY A 8 22.54 -8.34 6.36
C GLY A 8 23.51 -7.41 5.60
N LEU A 9 23.13 -6.93 4.42
CA LEU A 9 23.92 -5.99 3.61
C LEU A 9 23.77 -4.53 4.07
N VAL A 10 22.79 -4.24 4.92
CA VAL A 10 22.56 -2.88 5.44
C VAL A 10 23.63 -2.58 6.48
N ASN A 11 24.38 -1.50 6.26
CA ASN A 11 25.39 -1.06 7.22
C ASN A 11 24.72 -0.56 8.50
N ARG A 12 24.71 -1.40 9.55
CA ARG A 12 24.12 -1.08 10.87
C ARG A 12 24.91 -0.02 11.64
N LYS A 13 26.14 0.27 11.23
CA LYS A 13 26.99 1.31 11.82
C LYS A 13 26.93 2.62 11.06
N ALA A 14 26.03 2.73 10.07
CA ALA A 14 25.80 3.99 9.39
C ALA A 14 25.32 5.03 10.41
N ASP A 15 25.81 6.27 10.26
CA ASP A 15 25.38 7.39 11.07
C ASP A 15 24.06 7.92 10.52
N VAL A 16 22.96 7.58 11.21
CA VAL A 16 21.60 7.81 10.74
C VAL A 16 20.79 8.43 11.86
N GLU A 17 20.40 9.70 11.70
CA GLU A 17 19.71 10.44 12.75
C GLU A 17 18.21 10.61 12.46
N VAL A 18 17.83 10.65 11.19
CA VAL A 18 16.44 10.78 10.74
C VAL A 18 16.03 9.65 9.80
N PRO A 19 14.73 9.32 9.68
CA PRO A 19 14.26 8.27 8.76
C PRO A 19 14.71 8.45 7.30
N LYS A 20 14.88 9.69 6.84
CA LYS A 20 15.34 9.97 5.48
C LYS A 20 16.78 9.52 5.22
N ASP A 21 17.65 9.61 6.23
CA ASP A 21 19.06 9.20 6.12
C ASP A 21 19.16 7.68 5.84
N TRP A 22 18.21 6.88 6.34
CA TRP A 22 18.14 5.43 6.05
C TRP A 22 17.93 5.13 4.56
N MET A 23 17.30 6.03 3.79
CA MET A 23 17.09 5.81 2.35
C MET A 23 18.41 5.71 1.59
N GLU A 24 19.41 6.50 1.98
CA GLU A 24 20.75 6.44 1.38
C GLU A 24 21.49 5.17 1.79
N VAL A 25 21.34 4.75 3.05
CA VAL A 25 21.89 3.47 3.54
C VAL A 25 21.27 2.28 2.78
N PHE A 26 19.96 2.29 2.53
CA PHE A 26 19.31 1.24 1.75
C PHE A 26 19.72 1.27 0.28
N ARG A 27 19.80 2.46 -0.35
CA ARG A 27 20.28 2.59 -1.74
C ARG A 27 21.72 2.08 -1.88
N SER A 28 22.61 2.43 -0.95
CA SER A 28 24.00 2.00 -0.97
C SER A 28 24.17 0.50 -0.71
N ALA A 29 23.44 -0.05 0.26
CA ALA A 29 23.41 -1.49 0.54
C ALA A 29 22.91 -2.33 -0.65
N ARG A 30 22.11 -1.72 -1.54
CA ARG A 30 21.54 -2.34 -2.75
C ARG A 30 22.23 -1.89 -4.03
N LYS A 31 23.46 -1.36 -3.96
CA LYS A 31 24.19 -0.98 -5.18
C LYS A 31 24.85 -2.18 -5.86
N ASN A 32 25.28 -3.20 -5.09
CA ASN A 32 25.98 -4.38 -5.62
C ASN A 32 25.94 -5.58 -4.65
N PRO A 33 25.45 -6.78 -5.06
CA PRO A 33 24.66 -7.06 -6.25
C PRO A 33 23.19 -6.63 -6.03
N SER A 34 22.50 -6.12 -7.06
CA SER A 34 21.07 -5.79 -6.90
C SER A 34 20.22 -6.08 -8.13
N PRO A 35 19.17 -6.89 -7.96
CA PRO A 35 18.06 -6.97 -8.90
C PRO A 35 16.89 -6.00 -8.58
N TYR A 36 17.01 -5.10 -7.58
CA TYR A 36 15.90 -4.29 -7.08
C TYR A 36 16.17 -2.78 -7.08
N ASN A 37 15.12 -2.01 -7.41
CA ASN A 37 15.12 -0.55 -7.34
C ASN A 37 14.57 -0.10 -5.97
N VAL A 38 15.34 0.71 -5.23
CA VAL A 38 14.91 1.28 -3.95
C VAL A 38 14.08 2.54 -4.25
N ILE A 39 12.76 2.41 -4.12
CA ILE A 39 11.80 3.50 -4.34
C ILE A 39 11.41 4.07 -2.98
N GLU A 40 11.50 5.39 -2.84
CA GLU A 40 11.00 6.10 -1.67
C GLU A 40 9.47 6.16 -1.76
N ILE A 41 8.80 5.59 -0.76
CA ILE A 41 7.35 5.58 -0.68
C ILE A 41 6.97 6.53 0.45
N THR A 42 6.08 7.47 0.16
CA THR A 42 5.47 8.36 1.14
C THR A 42 4.07 7.88 1.48
N GLN A 43 3.50 8.43 2.55
CA GLN A 43 2.12 8.14 2.96
C GLN A 43 1.10 8.43 1.85
N ARG A 44 1.40 9.39 0.96
CA ARG A 44 0.58 9.77 -0.20
C ARG A 44 0.52 8.69 -1.28
N ASP A 45 1.51 7.80 -1.30
CA ASP A 45 1.62 6.69 -2.26
C ASP A 45 0.85 5.45 -1.79
N ILE A 46 0.34 5.49 -0.55
CA ILE A 46 -0.40 4.38 0.07
C ILE A 46 -1.90 4.67 -0.04
N PHE A 47 -2.54 3.97 -0.96
CA PHE A 47 -3.99 4.01 -1.12
C PHE A 47 -4.70 2.91 -0.33
N GLY A 48 -5.91 3.21 0.15
CA GLY A 48 -6.78 2.29 0.88
C GLY A 48 -7.44 1.25 -0.02
N TYR A 49 -6.64 0.38 -0.65
CA TYR A 49 -7.14 -0.64 -1.57
C TYR A 49 -8.14 -1.58 -0.92
N THR A 50 -8.00 -1.93 0.36
CA THR A 50 -8.94 -2.83 1.04
C THR A 50 -10.37 -2.28 1.03
N LYS A 51 -10.56 -1.03 1.46
CA LYS A 51 -11.86 -0.35 1.44
C LYS A 51 -12.37 -0.17 0.01
N PHE A 52 -11.48 0.19 -0.91
CA PHE A 52 -11.79 0.40 -2.31
C PHE A 52 -12.26 -0.89 -3.02
N LEU A 53 -11.64 -2.04 -2.72
CA LEU A 53 -11.95 -3.32 -3.36
C LEU A 53 -13.12 -4.05 -2.69
N LYS A 54 -13.38 -3.82 -1.39
CA LYS A 54 -14.48 -4.48 -0.64
C LYS A 54 -15.84 -4.45 -1.37
N PRO A 55 -16.34 -3.32 -1.92
CA PRO A 55 -17.61 -3.32 -2.66
C PRO A 55 -17.52 -3.96 -4.05
N MET A 56 -16.32 -4.15 -4.61
CA MET A 56 -16.12 -4.70 -5.96
C MET A 56 -16.19 -6.23 -5.99
N PHE A 57 -15.98 -6.91 -4.86
CA PHE A 57 -15.96 -8.36 -4.78
C PHE A 57 -17.00 -8.87 -3.78
N ARG A 58 -17.73 -9.93 -4.14
CA ARG A 58 -18.60 -10.64 -3.21
C ARG A 58 -17.77 -11.59 -2.37
N ALA A 59 -17.95 -11.57 -1.05
CA ALA A 59 -17.26 -12.50 -0.13
C ALA A 59 -17.58 -13.97 -0.47
N THR A 60 -18.81 -14.24 -0.90
CA THR A 60 -19.27 -15.54 -1.38
C THR A 60 -19.55 -15.48 -2.88
N CYS A 61 -18.95 -16.40 -3.62
CA CYS A 61 -19.20 -16.55 -5.04
C CYS A 61 -20.64 -17.05 -5.25
N THR A 62 -21.55 -16.16 -5.67
CA THR A 62 -22.99 -16.46 -5.77
C THR A 62 -23.37 -17.28 -6.99
N PHE A 63 -22.40 -17.68 -7.81
CA PHE A 63 -22.60 -18.58 -8.92
C PHE A 63 -21.76 -19.83 -8.68
N PRO A 64 -22.23 -21.02 -9.12
CA PRO A 64 -21.42 -22.21 -9.06
C PRO A 64 -20.13 -21.92 -9.84
N THR A 65 -18.98 -21.99 -9.17
CA THR A 65 -17.66 -21.95 -9.80
C THR A 65 -17.56 -23.17 -10.72
N ARG A 66 -18.11 -23.05 -11.93
CA ARG A 66 -17.75 -23.97 -13.01
C ARG A 66 -16.25 -23.80 -13.24
N PRO A 67 -15.51 -24.87 -13.55
CA PRO A 67 -14.07 -24.84 -13.53
C PRO A 67 -13.58 -24.07 -14.74
N ILE A 68 -13.50 -22.75 -14.63
CA ILE A 68 -12.53 -21.97 -15.41
C ILE A 68 -11.19 -22.57 -15.03
N ARG A 69 -10.61 -23.34 -15.95
CA ARG A 69 -9.37 -24.08 -15.69
C ARG A 69 -8.15 -23.19 -15.86
N GLU A 70 -8.25 -22.23 -16.78
CA GLU A 70 -7.23 -21.22 -16.99
C GLU A 70 -7.85 -19.86 -17.22
N LEU A 71 -7.24 -18.88 -16.57
CA LEU A 71 -7.58 -17.47 -16.64
C LEU A 71 -6.30 -16.71 -16.97
N VAL A 72 -6.36 -15.88 -18.00
CA VAL A 72 -5.22 -15.11 -18.51
C VAL A 72 -5.58 -13.63 -18.46
N VAL A 73 -4.80 -12.89 -17.68
CA VAL A 73 -4.86 -11.42 -17.60
C VAL A 73 -3.58 -10.88 -18.21
N ARG A 74 -3.73 -10.10 -19.28
CA ARG A 74 -2.60 -9.54 -20.04
C ARG A 74 -2.47 -8.05 -19.74
N LYS A 75 -1.24 -7.59 -19.54
CA LYS A 75 -0.95 -6.17 -19.31
C LYS A 75 -1.34 -5.32 -20.52
N GLU A 76 -1.24 -5.89 -21.72
CA GLU A 76 -1.53 -5.25 -22.99
C GLU A 76 -3.04 -5.01 -23.19
N LYS A 77 -3.90 -5.77 -22.48
CA LYS A 77 -5.37 -5.71 -22.59
C LYS A 77 -6.03 -5.66 -21.20
N PRO A 78 -5.88 -4.56 -20.45
CA PRO A 78 -6.27 -4.47 -19.04
C PRO A 78 -7.78 -4.60 -18.75
N LEU A 79 -8.62 -4.50 -19.78
CA LEU A 79 -10.09 -4.59 -19.66
C LEU A 79 -10.66 -5.93 -20.14
N LEU A 80 -9.82 -6.84 -20.60
CA LEU A 80 -10.20 -8.14 -21.13
C LEU A 80 -9.61 -9.23 -20.25
N VAL A 81 -10.47 -10.16 -19.84
CA VAL A 81 -10.07 -11.41 -19.21
C VAL A 81 -10.31 -12.52 -20.20
N GLU A 82 -9.24 -13.22 -20.56
CA GLU A 82 -9.29 -14.42 -21.39
C GLU A 82 -9.46 -15.63 -20.46
N PHE A 83 -10.38 -16.53 -20.78
CA PHE A 83 -10.64 -17.73 -19.98
C PHE A 83 -10.95 -18.93 -20.86
N ARG A 84 -10.59 -20.13 -20.40
CA ARG A 84 -11.00 -21.40 -21.04
C ARG A 84 -11.54 -22.40 -20.04
N ASN A 85 -12.53 -23.16 -20.50
CA ASN A 85 -13.26 -24.12 -19.69
C ASN A 85 -12.65 -25.54 -19.74
N ASN A 86 -11.65 -25.76 -20.61
CA ASN A 86 -10.96 -27.03 -20.83
C ASN A 86 -9.45 -26.80 -21.12
N TRP A 87 -8.63 -27.84 -20.99
CA TRP A 87 -7.17 -27.76 -21.19
C TRP A 87 -6.72 -27.58 -22.66
N SER A 88 -7.64 -27.76 -23.61
CA SER A 88 -7.31 -27.87 -25.03
C SER A 88 -8.19 -27.00 -25.93
N GLY A 89 -9.16 -26.27 -25.37
CA GLY A 89 -10.07 -25.43 -26.15
C GLY A 89 -9.61 -23.98 -26.23
N GLU A 90 -10.32 -23.25 -27.08
CA GLU A 90 -10.06 -21.86 -27.39
C GLU A 90 -10.36 -20.94 -26.20
N PHE A 91 -9.58 -19.87 -26.07
CA PHE A 91 -9.82 -18.83 -25.07
C PHE A 91 -11.04 -18.00 -25.47
N SER A 92 -12.04 -17.99 -24.59
CA SER A 92 -13.13 -17.03 -24.63
C SER A 92 -12.69 -15.73 -23.96
N SER A 93 -13.19 -14.58 -24.39
CA SER A 93 -12.86 -13.28 -23.78
C SER A 93 -14.09 -12.62 -23.18
N GLY A 94 -13.94 -12.10 -21.96
CA GLY A 94 -14.96 -11.31 -21.27
C GLY A 94 -14.42 -9.91 -20.98
N VAL A 95 -15.27 -8.90 -21.17
CA VAL A 95 -14.94 -7.52 -20.77
C VAL A 95 -15.26 -7.36 -19.29
N VAL A 96 -14.30 -6.89 -18.51
CA VAL A 96 -14.52 -6.56 -17.10
C VAL A 96 -15.26 -5.22 -17.04
N VAL A 97 -16.57 -5.27 -16.75
CA VAL A 97 -17.41 -4.09 -16.54
C VAL A 97 -18.07 -4.12 -15.18
N ALA A 98 -18.23 -2.94 -14.56
CA ALA A 98 -19.09 -2.79 -13.39
C ALA A 98 -20.54 -3.13 -13.75
N ARG A 99 -21.27 -3.78 -12.83
CA ARG A 99 -22.65 -4.22 -13.06
C ARG A 99 -23.54 -3.02 -13.42
N GLY A 100 -24.14 -3.05 -14.62
CA GLY A 100 -25.05 -2.01 -15.11
C GLY A 100 -24.42 -0.92 -16.00
N ALA A 101 -23.11 -0.91 -16.20
CA ALA A 101 -22.43 0.08 -17.04
C ALA A 101 -22.38 -0.34 -18.52
N LYS A 102 -22.56 0.61 -19.44
CA LYS A 102 -22.27 0.40 -20.87
C LYS A 102 -20.75 0.40 -21.07
N ALA A 103 -20.22 -0.44 -21.96
CA ALA A 103 -18.77 -0.60 -22.18
C ALA A 103 -18.02 0.72 -22.51
N LYS A 104 -18.73 1.74 -23.01
CA LYS A 104 -18.19 3.08 -23.32
C LYS A 104 -17.84 3.89 -22.06
N ASP A 105 -18.46 3.57 -20.92
CA ASP A 105 -18.27 4.27 -19.65
C ASP A 105 -17.15 3.63 -18.79
N ALA A 106 -16.66 2.43 -19.18
CA ALA A 106 -15.70 1.67 -18.40
C ALA A 106 -14.33 2.37 -18.28
N ALA A 107 -13.84 3.01 -19.35
CA ALA A 107 -12.57 3.73 -19.32
C ALA A 107 -12.65 5.04 -18.48
N ALA A 108 -13.80 5.70 -18.47
CA ALA A 108 -14.07 6.86 -17.62
C ALA A 108 -14.24 6.45 -16.15
N ALA A 109 -14.94 5.34 -15.89
CA ALA A 109 -15.11 4.76 -14.56
C ALA A 109 -13.78 4.30 -13.94
N VAL A 110 -12.85 3.75 -14.73
CA VAL A 110 -11.50 3.38 -14.25
C VAL A 110 -10.64 4.60 -13.88
N ARG A 111 -10.85 5.74 -14.55
CA ARG A 111 -10.17 7.00 -14.18
C ARG A 111 -10.79 7.69 -12.97
N ALA A 112 -12.11 7.55 -12.78
CA ALA A 112 -12.84 8.13 -11.65
C ALA A 112 -12.74 7.28 -10.37
N ASN A 113 -12.73 5.94 -10.49
CA ASN A 113 -12.53 5.01 -9.38
C ASN A 113 -11.05 4.84 -9.07
N ARG A 114 -10.46 5.83 -8.40
CA ARG A 114 -9.19 5.63 -7.70
C ARG A 114 -9.47 5.38 -6.23
N PRO A 115 -8.71 4.48 -5.58
CA PRO A 115 -8.80 4.31 -4.14
C PRO A 115 -8.48 5.62 -3.43
N GLU A 116 -9.19 5.89 -2.33
CA GLU A 116 -8.88 7.01 -1.44
C GLU A 116 -7.51 6.80 -0.81
N GLN A 117 -6.81 7.90 -0.50
CA GLN A 117 -5.56 7.81 0.27
C GLN A 117 -5.88 7.22 1.65
N LEU A 118 -5.06 6.27 2.11
CA LEU A 118 -5.29 5.63 3.39
C LEU A 118 -5.13 6.62 4.55
N TYR A 119 -4.29 7.63 4.34
CA TYR A 119 -4.08 8.71 5.28
C TYR A 119 -3.82 10.02 4.51
N LEU A 120 -4.48 11.09 4.92
CA LEU A 120 -4.30 12.42 4.32
C LEU A 120 -3.16 13.17 5.00
N HIS A 121 -2.97 12.90 6.29
CA HIS A 121 -1.95 13.52 7.11
C HIS A 121 -1.14 12.50 7.92
N PRO A 122 0.07 12.86 8.36
CA PRO A 122 0.84 12.02 9.27
C PRO A 122 0.04 11.76 10.55
N ILE A 123 0.00 10.50 10.98
CA ILE A 123 -0.75 10.09 12.16
C ILE A 123 -0.12 10.77 13.39
N PRO A 124 -0.90 11.53 14.19
CA PRO A 124 -0.35 12.16 15.38
C PRO A 124 0.13 11.12 16.39
N LEU A 125 1.25 11.44 17.02
CA LEU A 125 1.79 10.64 18.10
C LEU A 125 1.02 10.92 19.39
N SER A 126 0.87 9.87 20.21
CA SER A 126 0.37 10.05 21.57
C SER A 126 1.38 10.85 22.41
N LYS A 127 0.89 11.64 23.36
CA LYS A 127 1.73 12.41 24.31
C LYS A 127 2.89 11.61 24.92
N PRO A 128 2.69 10.37 25.43
CA PRO A 128 3.78 9.58 25.98
C PRO A 128 4.84 9.25 24.93
N LYS A 129 4.41 8.83 23.73
CA LYS A 129 5.32 8.46 22.65
C LYS A 129 6.10 9.65 22.12
N PHE A 130 5.47 10.81 22.01
CA PHE A 130 6.16 12.04 21.64
C PHE A 130 7.25 12.40 22.67
N LYS A 131 6.91 12.34 23.96
CA LYS A 131 7.86 12.61 25.05
C LYS A 131 9.05 11.63 25.03
N ASP A 132 8.80 10.35 24.79
CA ASP A 132 9.86 9.35 24.66
C ASP A 132 10.78 9.65 23.47
N LEU A 133 10.22 10.06 22.33
CA LEU A 133 10.99 10.42 21.15
C LEU A 133 11.81 11.71 21.33
N GLN A 134 11.36 12.65 22.18
CA GLN A 134 12.17 13.82 22.52
C GLN A 134 13.45 13.46 23.27
N VAL A 135 13.54 12.29 23.92
CA VAL A 135 14.79 11.82 24.53
C VAL A 135 15.83 11.50 23.45
N LEU A 136 15.41 10.98 22.30
CA LEU A 136 16.29 10.64 21.18
C LEU A 136 16.97 11.86 20.58
N LYS A 137 16.32 13.03 20.65
CA LYS A 137 16.87 14.32 20.22
C LYS A 137 18.24 14.62 20.85
N ASN A 138 18.47 14.19 22.10
CA ASN A 138 19.73 14.42 22.81
C ASN A 138 20.93 13.67 22.20
N PHE A 139 20.67 12.66 21.37
CA PHE A 139 21.70 11.85 20.71
C PHE A 139 21.94 12.28 19.26
N CYS A 140 21.18 13.25 18.75
CA CYS A 140 21.35 13.78 17.40
C CYS A 140 22.33 14.95 17.38
N THR A 141 23.20 14.98 16.38
CA THR A 141 24.21 16.02 16.19
C THR A 141 23.82 17.02 15.11
N LYS A 142 22.99 16.64 14.13
CA LYS A 142 22.59 17.49 13.02
C LYS A 142 21.38 18.36 13.39
N GLU A 143 21.43 19.64 13.01
CA GLU A 143 20.34 20.59 13.20
C GLU A 143 19.03 20.14 12.52
N SER A 144 19.14 19.52 11.34
CA SER A 144 18.00 18.94 10.61
C SER A 144 17.25 17.87 11.42
N SER A 145 17.98 17.10 12.23
CA SER A 145 17.40 16.07 13.08
C SER A 145 16.66 16.68 14.26
N LEU A 146 17.24 17.73 14.87
CA LEU A 146 16.57 18.48 15.94
C LEU A 146 15.24 19.09 15.45
N LEU A 147 15.24 19.68 14.24
CA LEU A 147 14.05 20.21 13.60
C LEU A 147 13.02 19.12 13.31
N PHE A 148 13.45 17.94 12.87
CA PHE A 148 12.57 16.80 12.63
C PHE A 148 11.81 16.40 13.90
N PHE A 149 12.51 16.17 15.02
CA PHE A 149 11.88 15.75 16.27
C PHE A 149 10.96 16.83 16.85
N ASN A 150 11.28 18.12 16.70
CA ASN A 150 10.42 19.22 17.17
C ASN A 150 9.11 19.32 16.38
N ASN A 151 9.15 19.01 15.08
CA ASN A 151 8.01 19.15 14.17
C ASN A 151 7.18 17.86 14.04
N LEU A 152 7.41 16.86 14.91
CA LEU A 152 6.61 15.65 14.91
C LEU A 152 5.16 15.96 15.34
N PRO A 153 4.15 15.54 14.54
CA PRO A 153 2.75 15.78 14.87
C PRO A 153 2.36 15.00 16.11
N HIS A 154 1.71 15.68 17.05
CA HIS A 154 1.29 15.11 18.33
C HIS A 154 -0.10 15.65 18.71
N ASP A 155 -0.84 14.90 19.53
CA ASP A 155 -2.11 15.26 20.19
C ASP A 155 -2.91 16.45 19.59
N GLY A 156 -3.76 16.18 18.60
CA GLY A 156 -4.75 17.15 18.07
C GLY A 156 -4.29 18.00 16.88
N ASP A 157 -3.05 17.85 16.41
CA ASP A 157 -2.50 18.64 15.29
C ASP A 157 -3.01 18.24 13.89
N THR A 158 -3.90 17.26 13.76
CA THR A 158 -4.53 16.93 12.46
C THR A 158 -6.03 16.62 12.60
N PRO A 159 -6.86 17.08 11.65
CA PRO A 159 -8.32 16.94 11.68
C PRO A 159 -8.82 15.57 11.20
N ASP A 160 -7.97 14.55 11.12
CA ASP A 160 -8.40 13.21 10.69
C ASP A 160 -9.15 12.55 11.85
N GLN A 161 -10.45 12.84 11.92
CA GLN A 161 -11.41 11.99 12.61
C GLN A 161 -11.21 10.58 12.06
N PHE A 162 -10.73 9.68 12.92
CA PHE A 162 -10.84 8.26 12.65
C PHE A 162 -12.27 7.99 12.26
N HIS A 163 -12.52 7.63 10.99
CA HIS A 163 -13.77 6.97 10.66
C HIS A 163 -13.78 5.72 11.51
N ASP A 164 -14.66 5.73 12.51
CA ASP A 164 -14.93 4.59 13.37
C ASP A 164 -15.01 3.35 12.48
N TYR A 165 -14.11 2.41 12.70
CA TYR A 165 -14.37 1.05 12.27
C TYR A 165 -15.57 0.64 13.11
N GLU A 166 -16.77 0.73 12.54
CA GLU A 166 -17.93 0.00 13.03
C GLU A 166 -17.44 -1.44 13.20
N SER A 167 -17.20 -1.82 14.45
CA SER A 167 -17.13 -3.20 14.84
C SER A 167 -18.52 -3.74 14.56
N ASP A 168 -18.68 -4.39 13.41
CA ASP A 168 -19.80 -5.30 13.17
C ASP A 168 -19.79 -6.29 14.33
N SER A 169 -20.60 -5.96 15.33
CA SER A 169 -20.98 -6.83 16.41
C SER A 169 -22.00 -7.74 15.76
N ASP A 170 -21.53 -8.92 15.34
CA ASP A 170 -22.40 -10.04 15.00
C ASP A 170 -23.45 -10.18 16.10
N SER A 171 -24.64 -9.69 15.80
CA SER A 171 -25.85 -9.84 16.61
C SER A 171 -26.79 -10.69 15.79
N GLU A 172 -26.85 -11.95 16.22
CA GLU A 172 -27.87 -13.00 16.02
C GLU A 172 -28.04 -13.62 14.62
#